data_AF-A0A1W9QTF4-F1
#
_entry.id   AF-A0A1W9QTF4-F1
#
_cell.length_a   1.000
_cell.length_b   1.000
_cell.length_c   1.000
_cell.angle_alpha   90.00
_cell.angle_beta   90.00
_cell.angle_gamma   90.00
#
_symmetry.space_group_name_H-M   'P 1'
#
loop_
_entity.id
_entity.type
_entity.pdbx_description
1 polymer ?
#
loop_
_entity_poly.entity_id
_entity_poly.type
_entity_poly.pdbx_seq_one_letter_code
_entity_poly.pdbx_strand_id
1 'polypeptide(L)'
;MKPSNYNSDFTKMKFQSIVLFTIMLTLTILFNIGFSQDISFTTHVVDTNFDGPAGIFVADINNDGNKDIISSALDEGTIAWWENHPGDSISWQKHIVDDNFPDAIYCSAYDVDGDNMTDILGAAYNSNVIAWWHNDGGNPVQWTKQVIETG
;
A
#
# COMPACT_ATOMS: atom_id res chain seq x y z
N MET A 1 -61.33 -31.67 -46.19
CA MET A 1 -60.04 -31.70 -45.47
C MET A 1 -59.28 -30.43 -45.81
N LYS A 2 -59.07 -29.54 -44.84
CA LYS A 2 -58.39 -28.25 -45.07
C LYS A 2 -56.87 -28.51 -44.97
N PRO A 3 -56.03 -28.04 -45.92
CA PRO A 3 -54.61 -28.26 -45.86
C PRO A 3 -54.05 -27.63 -44.59
N SER A 4 -53.40 -28.46 -43.78
CA SER A 4 -52.77 -28.08 -42.52
C SER A 4 -51.64 -27.07 -42.77
N ASN A 5 -51.67 -25.99 -41.98
CA ASN A 5 -50.84 -24.79 -42.10
C ASN A 5 -49.36 -25.00 -41.71
N TYR A 6 -48.83 -26.20 -41.87
CA TYR A 6 -47.50 -26.60 -41.40
C TYR A 6 -46.39 -25.62 -41.82
N ASN A 7 -46.43 -25.08 -43.03
CA ASN A 7 -45.38 -24.20 -43.54
C ASN A 7 -45.24 -22.87 -42.76
N SER A 8 -46.33 -22.33 -42.17
CA SER A 8 -46.25 -21.08 -41.41
C SER A 8 -45.68 -21.29 -40.01
N ASP A 9 -46.01 -22.41 -39.37
CA ASP A 9 -45.47 -22.79 -38.06
C ASP A 9 -43.99 -23.21 -38.15
N PHE A 10 -43.59 -23.92 -39.21
CA PHE A 10 -42.17 -24.21 -39.47
C PHE A 10 -41.35 -22.94 -39.71
N THR A 11 -41.92 -21.94 -40.39
CA THR A 11 -41.23 -20.66 -40.65
C THR A 11 -41.10 -19.83 -39.36
N LYS A 12 -42.14 -19.79 -38.51
CA LYS A 12 -42.09 -19.14 -37.20
C LYS A 12 -41.10 -19.81 -36.25
N MET A 13 -41.06 -21.15 -36.23
CA MET A 13 -40.15 -21.91 -35.39
C MET A 13 -38.69 -21.70 -35.82
N LYS A 14 -38.41 -21.63 -37.13
CA LYS A 14 -37.08 -21.25 -37.64
C LYS A 14 -36.70 -19.81 -37.26
N PHE A 15 -37.65 -18.87 -37.33
CA PHE A 15 -37.41 -17.48 -36.96
C PHE A 15 -37.09 -17.32 -35.47
N GLN A 16 -37.86 -17.96 -34.58
CA GLN A 16 -37.62 -17.95 -33.13
C GLN A 16 -36.27 -18.55 -32.77
N SER A 17 -35.90 -19.68 -33.38
CA SER A 17 -34.59 -20.32 -33.14
C SER A 17 -33.42 -19.48 -33.64
N ILE A 18 -33.56 -18.77 -34.77
CA ILE A 18 -32.52 -17.86 -35.28
C ILE A 18 -32.35 -16.64 -34.37
N VAL A 19 -33.46 -16.06 -33.89
CA VAL A 19 -33.43 -14.93 -32.95
C VAL A 19 -32.79 -15.35 -31.62
N LEU A 20 -33.18 -16.51 -31.07
CA LEU A 20 -32.61 -17.01 -29.82
C LEU A 20 -31.11 -17.35 -29.94
N PHE A 21 -30.71 -17.94 -31.07
CA PHE A 21 -29.30 -18.21 -31.36
C PHE A 21 -28.49 -16.93 -31.50
N THR A 22 -29.04 -15.91 -32.16
CA THR A 22 -28.37 -14.62 -32.33
C THR A 22 -28.21 -13.90 -30.98
N ILE A 23 -29.23 -13.94 -30.11
CA ILE A 23 -29.16 -13.38 -28.76
C ILE A 23 -28.14 -14.12 -27.88
N MET A 24 -28.11 -15.45 -27.94
CA MET A 24 -27.10 -16.25 -27.21
C MET A 24 -25.68 -15.98 -27.74
N LEU A 25 -25.52 -15.85 -29.05
CA LEU A 25 -24.23 -15.55 -29.69
C LEU A 25 -23.74 -14.14 -29.31
N THR A 26 -24.61 -13.13 -29.32
CA THR A 26 -24.23 -11.77 -28.91
C THR A 26 -23.96 -11.68 -27.40
N LEU A 27 -24.73 -12.38 -26.55
CA LEU A 27 -24.45 -12.46 -25.11
C LEU A 27 -23.09 -13.11 -24.83
N THR A 28 -22.74 -14.16 -25.58
CA THR A 28 -21.47 -14.87 -25.43
C THR A 28 -20.30 -14.01 -25.88
N ILE A 29 -20.45 -13.23 -26.96
CA ILE A 29 -19.42 -12.28 -27.42
C ILE A 29 -19.24 -11.13 -26.42
N LEU A 30 -20.34 -10.61 -25.84
CA LEU A 30 -20.31 -9.56 -24.81
C LEU A 30 -19.71 -10.04 -23.48
N PHE A 31 -19.81 -11.33 -23.17
CA PHE A 31 -19.19 -11.92 -21.97
C PHE A 31 -17.69 -12.27 -22.18
N ASN A 32 -17.26 -12.47 -23.43
CA ASN A 32 -15.88 -12.83 -23.79
C ASN A 32 -14.99 -11.62 -24.17
N ILE A 33 -15.54 -10.41 -24.26
CA ILE A 33 -14.71 -9.19 -24.25
C ILE A 33 -14.21 -8.98 -22.83
N GLY A 34 -13.10 -9.66 -22.52
CA GLY A 34 -12.43 -9.56 -21.23
C GLY A 34 -12.16 -8.12 -20.87
N PHE A 35 -12.69 -7.69 -19.73
CA PHE A 35 -12.26 -6.46 -19.08
C PHE A 35 -10.83 -6.68 -18.59
N SER A 36 -9.84 -6.30 -19.40
CA SER A 36 -8.54 -5.92 -18.85
C SER A 36 -8.75 -4.55 -18.23
N GLN A 37 -8.95 -4.49 -16.91
CA GLN A 37 -8.83 -3.23 -16.21
C GLN A 37 -7.34 -2.90 -16.17
N ASP A 38 -6.91 -1.98 -17.01
CA ASP A 38 -5.55 -1.48 -16.97
C ASP A 38 -5.31 -0.84 -15.60
N ILE A 39 -4.30 -1.33 -14.87
CA ILE A 39 -3.91 -0.76 -13.59
C ILE A 39 -3.17 0.55 -13.89
N SER A 40 -3.78 1.67 -13.52
CA SER A 40 -3.14 2.98 -13.57
C SER A 40 -2.54 3.32 -12.22
N PHE A 41 -1.26 3.73 -12.22
CA PHE A 41 -0.60 4.27 -11.03
C PHE A 41 -0.53 5.79 -11.12
N THR A 42 -0.71 6.47 -10.00
CA THR A 42 -0.45 7.90 -9.85
C THR A 42 0.57 8.09 -8.74
N THR A 43 1.59 8.91 -9.00
CA THR A 43 2.61 9.23 -8.01
C THR A 43 2.08 10.32 -7.08
N HIS A 44 2.21 10.09 -5.78
CA HIS A 44 2.01 11.10 -4.74
C HIS A 44 3.33 11.35 -4.04
N VAL A 45 3.77 12.60 -4.02
CA VAL A 45 5.01 12.99 -3.33
C VAL A 45 4.72 13.14 -1.84
N VAL A 46 5.48 12.42 -1.02
CA VAL A 46 5.38 12.46 0.46
C VAL A 46 6.26 13.58 1.01
N ASP A 47 7.52 13.62 0.59
CA ASP A 47 8.51 14.62 1.01
C ASP A 47 9.55 14.82 -0.08
N THR A 48 10.03 16.06 -0.23
CA THR A 48 11.12 16.43 -1.14
C THR A 48 12.34 16.97 -0.38
N ASN A 49 12.25 17.07 0.95
CA ASN A 49 13.27 17.62 1.84
C ASN A 49 13.73 16.53 2.83
N PHE A 50 14.17 15.41 2.28
CA PHE A 50 14.78 14.32 3.04
C PHE A 50 15.92 13.77 2.19
N ASP A 51 17.15 14.06 2.59
CA ASP A 51 18.32 13.88 1.74
C ASP A 51 18.90 12.47 1.88
N GLY A 52 19.07 11.79 0.74
CA GLY A 52 19.63 10.44 0.68
C GLY A 52 18.79 9.35 1.37
N PRO A 53 17.45 9.27 1.18
CA PRO A 53 16.67 8.16 1.73
C PRO A 53 17.19 6.83 1.21
N ALA A 54 17.40 5.87 2.11
CA ALA A 54 18.03 4.58 1.81
C ALA A 54 17.17 3.38 2.21
N GLY A 55 16.46 3.48 3.34
CA GLY A 55 15.54 2.46 3.83
C GLY A 55 14.12 3.01 3.92
N ILE A 56 13.12 2.16 3.71
CA ILE A 56 11.71 2.51 3.90
C ILE A 56 10.95 1.33 4.53
N PHE A 57 10.04 1.63 5.44
CA PHE A 57 9.14 0.66 6.06
C PHE A 57 7.75 1.27 6.28
N VAL A 58 6.73 0.43 6.42
CA VAL A 58 5.34 0.85 6.64
C VAL A 58 4.77 0.15 7.87
N ALA A 59 4.30 0.93 8.84
CA ALA A 59 3.72 0.43 10.09
C ALA A 59 2.73 1.45 10.67
N ASP A 60 1.96 1.07 11.68
CA ASP A 60 1.10 2.00 12.42
C ASP A 60 1.92 2.47 13.64
N ILE A 61 2.49 3.67 13.57
CA ILE A 61 3.51 4.13 14.54
C ILE A 61 2.88 4.76 15.78
N ASN A 62 1.79 5.48 15.59
CA ASN A 62 1.07 6.17 16.66
C ASN A 62 -0.13 5.36 17.21
N ASN A 63 -0.35 4.13 16.72
CA ASN A 63 -1.46 3.24 17.08
C ASN A 63 -2.85 3.84 16.81
N ASP A 64 -2.97 4.66 15.76
CA ASP A 64 -4.24 5.27 15.36
C ASP A 64 -5.03 4.41 14.34
N GLY A 65 -4.46 3.29 13.91
CA GLY A 65 -5.03 2.37 12.94
C GLY A 65 -4.68 2.67 11.48
N ASN A 66 -3.99 3.78 11.20
CA ASN A 66 -3.51 4.15 9.88
C ASN A 66 -2.06 3.68 9.70
N LYS A 67 -1.71 3.39 8.44
CA LYS A 67 -0.32 3.03 8.11
C LYS A 67 0.47 4.27 7.76
N ASP A 68 1.55 4.46 8.50
CA ASP A 68 2.56 5.48 8.37
C ASP A 68 3.77 4.98 7.57
N ILE A 69 4.60 5.91 7.13
CA ILE A 69 5.86 5.62 6.43
C ILE A 69 7.02 5.93 7.35
N ILE A 70 8.01 5.05 7.43
CA ILE A 70 9.29 5.27 8.12
C ILE A 70 10.38 5.25 7.07
N SER A 71 11.37 6.13 7.19
CA SER A 71 12.54 6.10 6.32
C SER A 71 13.81 6.44 7.07
N SER A 72 14.90 5.79 6.64
CA SER A 72 16.26 6.13 7.04
C SER A 72 16.94 6.92 5.92
N ALA A 73 17.72 7.93 6.29
CA ALA A 73 18.51 8.73 5.37
C ALA A 73 20.00 8.50 5.59
N LEU A 74 20.68 8.04 4.54
CA LEU A 74 22.12 7.80 4.54
C LEU A 74 22.89 9.11 4.62
N ASP A 75 22.51 10.09 3.80
CA ASP A 75 23.22 11.37 3.66
C ASP A 75 22.86 12.35 4.80
N GLU A 76 21.58 12.44 5.16
CA GLU A 76 21.12 13.28 6.28
C GLU A 76 21.40 12.66 7.66
N GLY A 77 21.69 11.35 7.73
CA GLY A 77 21.95 10.65 9.00
C GLY A 77 20.74 10.62 9.93
N THR A 78 19.54 10.48 9.36
CA THR A 78 18.27 10.67 10.07
C THR A 78 17.37 9.44 9.95
N ILE A 79 16.67 9.10 11.03
CA ILE A 79 15.47 8.25 11.01
C ILE A 79 14.25 9.15 11.24
N ALA A 80 13.30 9.10 10.31
CA ALA A 80 12.06 9.87 10.39
C ALA A 80 10.86 9.01 9.99
N TRP A 81 9.68 9.43 10.43
CA TRP A 81 8.43 8.86 9.95
C TRP A 81 7.45 9.95 9.50
N TRP A 82 6.53 9.60 8.63
CA TRP A 82 5.48 10.46 8.10
C TRP A 82 4.13 9.88 8.50
N GLU A 83 3.45 10.59 9.38
CA GLU A 83 2.13 10.26 9.89
C GLU A 83 1.08 10.42 8.79
N ASN A 84 0.30 9.37 8.58
CA ASN A 84 -0.78 9.36 7.63
C ASN A 84 -2.05 9.91 8.27
N HIS A 85 -2.44 11.12 7.87
CA HIS A 85 -3.74 11.69 8.20
C HIS A 85 -4.72 11.36 7.06
N PRO A 86 -5.60 10.35 7.23
CA PRO A 86 -6.54 9.94 6.19
C PRO A 86 -7.61 11.01 5.95
N GLY A 87 -8.05 11.12 4.70
CA GLY A 87 -9.10 12.03 4.26
C GLY A 87 -9.39 11.85 2.78
N ASP A 88 -10.13 12.79 2.17
CA ASP A 88 -10.35 12.80 0.71
C ASP A 88 -9.02 12.81 -0.07
N SER A 89 -7.99 13.40 0.52
CA SER A 89 -6.59 13.25 0.14
C SER A 89 -5.76 12.96 1.39
N ILE A 90 -4.84 11.99 1.32
CA ILE A 90 -3.89 11.73 2.40
C ILE A 90 -2.96 12.93 2.55
N SER A 91 -2.79 13.41 3.79
CA SER A 91 -1.75 14.37 4.15
C SER A 91 -0.72 13.73 5.07
N TRP A 92 0.53 14.12 4.91
CA TRP A 92 1.67 13.56 5.64
C TRP A 92 2.25 14.59 6.60
N GLN A 93 2.49 14.19 7.85
CA GLN A 93 3.22 14.99 8.83
C GLN A 93 4.55 14.30 9.18
N LYS A 94 5.68 14.95 8.88
CA LYS A 94 7.02 14.42 9.21
C LYS A 94 7.27 14.56 10.72
N HIS A 95 7.80 13.51 11.32
CA HIS A 95 8.27 13.43 12.69
C HIS A 95 9.67 12.84 12.72
N ILE A 96 10.57 13.45 13.47
CA ILE A 96 11.95 12.97 13.63
C ILE A 96 12.00 11.96 14.77
N VAL A 97 12.59 10.79 14.50
CA VAL A 97 12.91 9.78 15.52
C VAL A 97 14.32 10.04 16.05
N ASP A 98 15.26 10.27 15.14
CA ASP A 98 16.66 10.57 15.46
C ASP A 98 17.30 11.31 14.28
N ASP A 99 17.90 12.47 14.52
CA ASP A 99 18.67 13.26 13.55
C ASP A 99 20.19 13.10 13.71
N ASN A 100 20.62 12.13 14.52
CA ASN A 100 22.00 11.82 14.83
C ASN A 100 22.28 10.31 14.72
N PHE A 101 21.96 9.76 13.55
CA PHE A 101 22.24 8.38 13.17
C PHE A 101 22.94 8.34 11.80
N PRO A 102 24.23 8.72 11.73
CA PRO A 102 24.96 8.82 10.46
C PRO A 102 25.06 7.46 9.75
N ASP A 103 25.04 7.51 8.41
CA ASP A 103 25.11 6.33 7.54
C ASP A 103 23.94 5.33 7.73
N ALA A 104 22.76 5.83 8.11
CA ALA A 104 21.56 5.03 8.30
C ALA A 104 21.08 4.42 6.96
N ILE A 105 21.21 3.10 6.82
CA ILE A 105 20.91 2.40 5.56
C ILE A 105 19.60 1.59 5.62
N TYR A 106 19.17 1.22 6.82
CA TYR A 106 18.01 0.36 7.01
C TYR A 106 17.17 0.81 8.20
N CYS A 107 15.86 0.63 8.08
CA CYS A 107 14.89 0.78 9.15
C CYS A 107 13.81 -0.30 9.06
N SER A 108 13.23 -0.64 10.21
CA SER A 108 12.07 -1.53 10.35
C SER A 108 11.28 -1.16 11.60
N ALA A 109 10.04 -1.63 11.70
CA ALA A 109 9.18 -1.37 12.85
C ALA A 109 8.54 -2.66 13.39
N TYR A 110 8.50 -2.79 14.71
CA TYR A 110 7.90 -3.91 15.42
C TYR A 110 7.70 -3.54 16.90
N ASP A 111 6.76 -4.18 17.59
CA ASP A 111 6.64 -4.12 19.06
C ASP A 111 7.70 -5.05 19.68
N VAL A 112 8.86 -4.47 20.05
CA VAL A 112 10.05 -5.26 20.42
C VAL A 112 9.95 -5.75 21.86
N ASP A 113 9.35 -4.98 22.75
CA ASP A 113 9.30 -5.27 24.19
C ASP A 113 7.94 -5.81 24.67
N GLY A 114 6.92 -5.81 23.82
CA GLY A 114 5.61 -6.40 24.06
C GLY A 114 4.63 -5.47 24.78
N ASP A 115 4.87 -4.15 24.73
CA ASP A 115 3.99 -3.15 25.34
C ASP A 115 2.81 -2.74 24.42
N ASN A 116 2.78 -3.26 23.19
CA ASN A 116 1.85 -2.94 22.11
C ASN A 116 2.04 -1.56 21.47
N MET A 117 3.18 -0.92 21.67
CA MET A 117 3.60 0.27 20.93
C MET A 117 4.58 -0.14 19.82
N THR A 118 4.45 0.47 18.65
CA THR A 118 5.35 0.16 17.53
C THR A 118 6.70 0.86 17.74
N ASP A 119 7.74 0.09 17.98
CA ASP A 119 9.12 0.57 18.04
C ASP A 119 9.77 0.63 16.66
N ILE A 120 10.94 1.27 16.60
CA ILE A 120 11.76 1.37 15.39
C ILE A 120 13.13 0.74 15.62
N LEU A 121 13.60 -0.06 14.67
CA LEU A 121 14.97 -0.56 14.62
C LEU A 121 15.68 0.01 13.40
N GLY A 122 16.97 0.28 13.54
CA GLY A 122 17.80 0.82 12.46
C GLY A 122 19.22 0.28 12.46
N ALA A 123 19.83 0.29 11.28
CA ALA A 123 21.22 -0.11 11.10
C ALA A 123 21.99 0.97 10.32
N ALA A 124 23.19 1.28 10.80
CA ALA A 124 24.11 2.22 10.18
C ALA A 124 25.31 1.47 9.57
N TYR A 125 25.51 1.61 8.25
CA TYR A 125 26.45 0.80 7.50
C TYR A 125 27.91 1.06 7.88
N ASN A 126 28.36 2.32 7.85
CA ASN A 126 29.77 2.66 8.15
C ASN A 126 30.05 2.81 9.65
N SER A 127 29.01 3.08 10.44
CA SER A 127 29.14 3.30 11.89
C SER A 127 29.13 2.00 12.70
N ASN A 128 28.84 0.84 12.09
CA ASN A 128 28.70 -0.46 12.76
C ASN A 128 27.72 -0.41 13.95
N VAL A 129 26.64 0.36 13.84
CA VAL A 129 25.64 0.52 14.91
C VAL A 129 24.33 -0.15 14.50
N ILE A 130 23.80 -0.97 15.41
CA ILE A 130 22.39 -1.36 15.42
C ILE A 130 21.74 -0.63 16.60
N ALA A 131 20.67 0.11 16.32
CA ALA A 131 19.94 0.87 17.32
C ALA A 131 18.46 0.50 17.31
N TRP A 132 17.84 0.62 18.47
CA TRP A 132 16.42 0.46 18.71
C TRP A 132 15.92 1.74 19.38
N TRP A 133 14.83 2.29 18.89
CA TRP A 133 14.12 3.41 19.48
C TRP A 133 12.80 2.88 20.01
N HIS A 134 12.72 2.78 21.34
CA HIS A 134 11.52 2.40 22.06
C HIS A 134 10.49 3.53 21.99
N ASN A 135 9.25 3.20 21.66
CA ASN A 135 8.13 4.12 21.57
C ASN A 135 7.48 4.28 22.94
N ASP A 136 7.82 5.37 23.65
CA ASP A 136 7.28 5.66 24.98
C ASP A 136 5.81 6.16 24.95
N GLY A 137 5.18 6.15 23.76
CA GLY A 137 3.85 6.69 23.50
C GLY A 137 3.77 8.22 23.58
N GLY A 138 2.54 8.71 23.71
CA GLY A 138 2.23 10.15 23.77
C GLY A 138 1.85 10.77 22.43
N ASN A 139 1.57 12.08 22.46
CA ASN A 139 1.31 12.90 21.27
C ASN A 139 1.99 14.28 21.45
N PRO A 140 3.15 14.53 20.79
CA PRO A 140 3.82 13.64 19.84
C PRO A 140 4.42 12.40 20.52
N VAL A 141 4.63 11.33 19.76
CA VAL A 141 5.34 10.12 20.20
C VAL A 141 6.72 10.51 20.77
N GLN A 142 7.06 9.94 21.93
CA GLN A 142 8.37 10.10 22.55
C GLN A 142 9.23 8.86 22.31
N TRP A 143 10.53 9.06 22.11
CA TRP A 143 11.47 7.99 21.75
C TRP A 143 12.60 7.87 22.76
N THR A 144 12.85 6.63 23.20
CA THR A 144 14.05 6.30 23.97
C THR A 144 14.98 5.43 23.12
N LYS A 145 16.15 5.99 22.75
CA LYS A 145 17.18 5.27 21.98
C LYS A 145 17.98 4.32 22.86
N GLN A 146 18.12 3.08 22.40
CA GLN A 146 19.06 2.09 22.91
C GLN A 146 19.98 1.62 21.79
N VAL A 147 21.28 1.63 22.05
CA VAL A 147 22.26 1.05 21.13
C VAL A 147 22.44 -0.41 21.50
N ILE A 148 22.12 -1.31 20.57
CA ILE A 148 22.13 -2.76 20.80
C ILE A 148 23.56 -3.30 20.68
N GLU A 149 24.32 -2.82 19.70
CA GLU A 149 25.72 -3.19 19.50
C GLU A 149 26.47 -2.04 18.83
N THR A 150 27.74 -1.89 19.20
CA THR A 150 28.73 -1.09 18.48
C THR A 150 29.96 -1.96 18.23
N GLY A 151 30.45 -2.01 17.00
CA GLY A 151 31.67 -2.76 16.63
C GLY A 151 32.97 -2.22 17.22
#